data_AF-X1DLW5-F1
#
_entry.id   AF-X1DLW5-F1
#
_cell.length_a   1.000
_cell.length_b   1.000
_cell.length_c   1.000
_cell.angle_alpha   90.00
_cell.angle_beta   90.00
_cell.angle_gamma   90.00
#
_symmetry.space_group_name_H-M   'P 1'
#
loop_
_entity.id
_entity.type
_entity.pdbx_description
1 polymer ?
#
loop_
_entity_poly.entity_id
_entity_poly.type
_entity_poly.pdbx_seq_one_letter_code
_entity_poly.pdbx_strand_id
1 'polypeptide(L)'
;NAVTDETGSGLLVFGTSPTFTTQITVPKVIGNGTGLYLYEDGSEGIFIEDGGDVYLQNLAASRSLFIDVYSDTAGHEGNISFRKSHQDTVGLTETIDDEDLGGIRFTGVNSTPAFVLASFIVSEQDGAAGADYIPGRISFWTATDSAAIAKRMEIDNAGNIKMGDGAWTNYINITAAGVLTLE
;
A
#
# COMPACT_ATOMS: atom_id res chain seq x y z
N ASN A 1 -24.80 39.06 -10.20
CA ASN A 1 -23.95 39.23 -11.40
C ASN A 1 -24.48 38.31 -12.47
N ALA A 2 -24.96 38.87 -13.59
CA ALA A 2 -25.24 38.07 -14.77
C ALA A 2 -23.91 37.61 -15.35
N VAL A 3 -23.85 36.37 -15.81
CA VAL A 3 -22.74 35.88 -16.62
C VAL A 3 -23.01 36.43 -18.02
N THR A 4 -22.15 37.34 -18.50
CA THR A 4 -22.48 38.22 -19.65
C THR A 4 -21.80 37.78 -20.95
N ASP A 5 -21.07 36.68 -20.91
CA ASP A 5 -20.33 36.08 -22.02
C ASP A 5 -20.80 34.65 -22.36
N GLU A 6 -21.97 34.24 -21.87
CA GLU A 6 -22.59 32.96 -22.24
C GLU A 6 -23.21 33.04 -23.64
N THR A 7 -22.79 32.18 -24.57
CA THR A 7 -23.58 31.90 -25.78
C THR A 7 -24.74 30.96 -25.44
N GLY A 8 -25.83 31.50 -24.86
CA GLY A 8 -27.05 30.74 -24.52
C GLY A 8 -27.81 31.31 -23.32
N SER A 9 -28.99 30.76 -23.00
CA SER A 9 -29.60 30.97 -21.67
C SER A 9 -29.04 29.90 -20.73
N GLY A 10 -28.75 30.23 -19.46
CA GLY A 10 -28.12 29.29 -18.52
C GLY A 10 -28.81 27.91 -18.40
N LEU A 11 -30.11 27.80 -18.70
CA LEU A 11 -30.82 26.52 -18.79
C LEU A 11 -30.31 25.62 -19.93
N LEU A 12 -29.92 26.21 -21.07
CA LEU A 12 -29.37 25.49 -22.23
C LEU A 12 -27.97 24.93 -21.94
N VAL A 13 -27.19 25.67 -21.14
CA VAL A 13 -25.79 25.33 -20.81
C VAL A 13 -25.71 24.23 -19.75
N PHE A 14 -26.58 24.23 -18.75
CA PHE A 14 -26.57 23.22 -17.68
C PHE A 14 -27.63 22.11 -17.84
N GLY A 15 -28.62 22.29 -18.73
CA GLY A 15 -29.67 21.31 -19.00
C GLY A 15 -29.30 20.20 -19.98
N THR A 16 -28.10 20.25 -20.59
CA THR A 16 -27.70 19.36 -21.70
C THR A 16 -26.44 18.54 -21.43
N SER A 17 -25.99 18.42 -20.16
CA SER A 17 -24.71 17.81 -19.76
C SER A 17 -23.50 18.59 -20.30
N PRO A 18 -23.13 19.73 -19.67
CA PRO A 18 -21.99 20.53 -20.11
C PRO A 18 -20.68 19.75 -20.05
N THR A 19 -19.79 20.02 -21.02
CA THR A 19 -18.43 19.45 -21.09
C THR A 19 -17.40 20.52 -20.76
N PHE A 20 -16.42 20.19 -19.91
CA PHE A 20 -15.25 21.04 -19.69
C PHE A 20 -14.25 20.84 -20.82
N THR A 21 -13.83 21.93 -21.47
CA THR A 21 -12.84 21.91 -22.56
C THR A 21 -11.42 22.23 -22.08
N THR A 22 -11.24 22.47 -20.77
CA THR A 22 -9.97 22.77 -20.11
C THR A 22 -9.86 21.99 -18.80
N GLN A 23 -8.62 21.86 -18.29
CA GLN A 23 -8.35 21.20 -17.02
C GLN A 23 -8.96 21.98 -15.85
N ILE A 24 -9.53 21.26 -14.89
CA ILE A 24 -9.91 21.85 -13.60
C ILE A 24 -8.71 21.75 -12.66
N THR A 25 -8.12 22.88 -12.30
CA THR A 25 -6.85 22.92 -11.55
C THR A 25 -7.01 22.69 -10.04
N VAL A 26 -8.20 22.96 -9.46
CA VAL A 26 -8.48 22.73 -8.03
C VAL A 26 -9.91 22.18 -7.81
N PRO A 27 -10.25 21.01 -8.37
CA PRO A 27 -11.60 20.49 -8.27
C PRO A 27 -11.86 20.00 -6.83
N LYS A 28 -12.90 20.53 -6.19
CA LYS A 28 -13.52 19.87 -5.03
C LYS A 28 -14.66 18.99 -5.54
N VAL A 29 -14.38 17.70 -5.72
CA VAL A 29 -15.40 16.73 -6.13
C VAL A 29 -16.06 16.14 -4.88
N ILE A 30 -17.35 16.41 -4.69
CA ILE A 30 -18.16 15.84 -3.60
C ILE A 30 -19.14 14.85 -4.24
N GLY A 31 -19.08 13.58 -3.84
CA GLY A 31 -20.05 12.57 -4.30
C GLY A 31 -21.48 12.90 -3.86
N ASN A 32 -22.48 12.46 -4.63
CA ASN A 32 -23.90 12.79 -4.41
C ASN A 32 -24.56 11.92 -3.31
N GLY A 33 -23.88 11.71 -2.18
CA GLY A 33 -24.35 10.87 -1.07
C GLY A 33 -24.19 9.36 -1.27
N THR A 34 -24.03 8.88 -2.51
CA THR A 34 -23.73 7.47 -2.86
C THR A 34 -22.26 7.21 -3.19
N GLY A 35 -21.43 8.25 -3.24
CA GLY A 35 -20.00 8.17 -3.51
C GLY A 35 -19.59 8.91 -4.78
N LEU A 36 -18.28 8.83 -5.08
CA LEU A 36 -17.70 9.24 -6.35
C LEU A 36 -17.43 7.96 -7.16
N TYR A 37 -18.04 7.86 -8.34
CA TYR A 37 -17.80 6.77 -9.28
C TYR A 37 -16.92 7.31 -10.42
N LEU A 38 -15.70 6.80 -10.52
CA LEU A 38 -14.78 7.12 -11.62
C LEU A 38 -14.73 5.87 -12.52
N TYR A 39 -15.31 5.95 -13.72
CA TYR A 39 -15.30 4.86 -14.71
C TYR A 39 -14.43 5.26 -15.91
N GLU A 40 -13.58 4.34 -16.39
CA GLU A 40 -12.85 4.26 -17.67
C GLU A 40 -12.53 5.58 -18.43
N ASP A 41 -11.26 5.97 -18.46
CA ASP A 41 -10.69 6.99 -19.38
C ASP A 41 -9.90 6.40 -20.57
N GLY A 42 -9.87 5.07 -20.70
CA GLY A 42 -9.18 4.40 -21.80
C GLY A 42 -7.68 4.21 -21.60
N SER A 43 -7.12 4.49 -20.42
CA SER A 43 -5.94 3.85 -19.79
C SER A 43 -5.45 4.80 -18.71
N GLU A 44 -5.99 4.71 -17.49
CA GLU A 44 -5.38 5.13 -16.22
C GLU A 44 -6.39 4.90 -15.07
N GLY A 45 -5.86 4.50 -13.91
CA GLY A 45 -6.65 4.36 -12.68
C GLY A 45 -6.80 5.71 -11.96
N ILE A 46 -7.05 5.67 -10.65
CA ILE A 46 -6.89 6.88 -9.83
C ILE A 46 -5.39 7.09 -9.61
N PHE A 47 -4.79 8.05 -10.32
CA PHE A 47 -3.41 8.45 -10.08
C PHE A 47 -3.36 9.66 -9.14
N ILE A 48 -2.48 9.57 -8.13
CA ILE A 48 -2.25 10.63 -7.15
C ILE A 48 -0.74 10.92 -7.17
N GLU A 49 -0.35 12.07 -7.69
CA GLU A 49 1.04 12.55 -7.68
C GLU A 49 1.34 13.39 -6.43
N ASP A 50 2.63 13.57 -6.14
CA ASP A 50 3.17 14.55 -5.18
C ASP A 50 2.57 14.46 -3.75
N GLY A 51 2.83 13.33 -3.07
CA GLY A 51 2.59 13.20 -1.63
C GLY A 51 1.12 13.09 -1.20
N GLY A 52 0.19 12.87 -2.13
CA GLY A 52 -1.22 12.65 -1.78
C GLY A 52 -1.48 11.23 -1.26
N ASP A 53 -2.15 11.14 -0.12
CA ASP A 53 -2.62 9.86 0.45
C ASP A 53 -4.04 9.52 -0.02
N VAL A 54 -4.31 8.22 -0.25
CA VAL A 54 -5.69 7.72 -0.30
C VAL A 54 -6.18 7.46 1.12
N TYR A 55 -6.82 8.45 1.71
CA TYR A 55 -7.41 8.30 3.05
C TYR A 55 -8.85 7.81 2.99
N LEU A 56 -9.08 6.59 3.44
CA LEU A 56 -10.43 6.04 3.59
C LEU A 56 -10.91 6.30 5.04
N GLN A 57 -11.93 7.16 5.20
CA GLN A 57 -12.75 7.53 6.37
C GLN A 57 -14.05 6.70 6.56
N ASN A 58 -14.44 6.25 7.77
CA ASN A 58 -15.85 5.93 8.09
C ASN A 58 -16.11 6.07 9.59
N LEU A 59 -17.36 6.33 9.97
CA LEU A 59 -17.83 6.40 11.37
C LEU A 59 -18.64 5.14 11.69
N ALA A 60 -18.31 4.51 12.82
CA ALA A 60 -19.12 3.46 13.46
C ALA A 60 -19.50 2.24 12.60
N ALA A 61 -18.76 1.94 11.53
CA ALA A 61 -18.94 0.74 10.70
C ALA A 61 -17.62 0.26 10.08
N SER A 62 -17.59 -1.01 9.68
CA SER A 62 -16.44 -1.63 9.01
C SER A 62 -16.15 -0.96 7.65
N ARG A 63 -14.92 -1.14 7.18
CA ARG A 63 -14.50 -0.73 5.84
C ARG A 63 -13.59 -1.77 5.22
N SER A 64 -13.68 -1.89 3.90
CA SER A 64 -12.94 -2.88 3.10
C SER A 64 -12.30 -2.20 1.89
N LEU A 65 -11.19 -2.76 1.45
CA LEU A 65 -10.65 -2.59 0.11
C LEU A 65 -10.93 -3.90 -0.64
N PHE A 66 -11.58 -3.81 -1.79
CA PHE A 66 -11.80 -4.95 -2.68
C PHE A 66 -10.89 -4.81 -3.90
N ILE A 67 -10.29 -5.92 -4.32
CA ILE A 67 -9.43 -6.02 -5.50
C ILE A 67 -9.92 -7.23 -6.28
N ASP A 68 -10.82 -7.00 -7.22
CA ASP A 68 -11.50 -8.06 -7.96
C ASP A 68 -10.98 -8.13 -9.40
N VAL A 69 -10.74 -9.36 -9.88
CA VAL A 69 -10.43 -9.64 -11.27
C VAL A 69 -11.41 -10.69 -11.78
N TYR A 70 -12.18 -10.33 -12.80
CA TYR A 70 -13.03 -11.26 -13.53
C TYR A 70 -12.36 -11.58 -14.86
N SER A 71 -11.94 -12.84 -15.03
CA SER A 71 -11.21 -13.29 -16.22
C SER A 71 -11.54 -14.74 -16.54
N ASP A 72 -11.65 -15.07 -17.81
CA ASP A 72 -11.75 -16.42 -18.36
C ASP A 72 -10.38 -17.01 -18.78
N THR A 73 -9.31 -16.23 -18.65
CA THR A 73 -7.92 -16.64 -18.92
C THR A 73 -7.09 -16.67 -17.63
N ALA A 74 -6.08 -17.54 -17.61
CA ALA A 74 -5.26 -17.81 -16.41
C ALA A 74 -4.19 -16.74 -16.09
N GLY A 75 -4.08 -15.67 -16.89
CA GLY A 75 -3.00 -14.68 -16.79
C GLY A 75 -3.34 -13.42 -16.00
N HIS A 76 -4.51 -13.33 -15.38
CA HIS A 76 -4.96 -12.12 -14.68
C HIS A 76 -5.10 -12.35 -13.18
N GLU A 77 -4.60 -11.42 -12.37
CA GLU A 77 -4.61 -11.49 -10.90
C GLU A 77 -4.90 -10.12 -10.27
N GLY A 78 -5.51 -10.13 -9.08
CA GLY A 78 -5.61 -8.96 -8.23
C GLY A 78 -4.33 -8.82 -7.40
N ASN A 79 -3.73 -7.63 -7.36
CA ASN A 79 -2.42 -7.42 -6.75
C ASN A 79 -2.38 -6.15 -5.87
N ILE A 80 -1.58 -6.22 -4.79
CA ILE A 80 -1.08 -5.05 -4.05
C ILE A 80 0.44 -5.07 -4.19
N SER A 81 1.01 -3.99 -4.75
CA SER A 81 2.46 -3.86 -4.97
C SER A 81 3.04 -2.71 -4.16
N PHE A 82 4.04 -3.01 -3.34
CA PHE A 82 4.93 -2.00 -2.73
C PHE A 82 6.21 -1.94 -3.55
N ARG A 83 6.64 -0.74 -3.95
CA ARG A 83 7.84 -0.54 -4.77
C ARG A 83 8.63 0.63 -4.22
N LYS A 84 9.94 0.43 -4.05
CA LYS A 84 10.89 1.43 -3.57
C LYS A 84 11.95 1.66 -4.64
N SER A 85 12.35 2.92 -4.79
CA SER A 85 13.53 3.35 -5.54
C SER A 85 14.41 4.14 -4.57
N HIS A 86 15.73 4.02 -4.69
CA HIS A 86 16.67 4.76 -3.83
C HIS A 86 16.93 6.18 -4.37
N GLN A 87 15.89 6.98 -4.54
CA GLN A 87 15.99 8.38 -4.94
C GLN A 87 14.76 9.19 -4.52
N ASP A 88 14.90 10.51 -4.49
CA ASP A 88 13.86 11.47 -4.10
C ASP A 88 13.05 12.03 -5.28
N THR A 89 13.34 11.54 -6.50
CA THR A 89 12.68 11.97 -7.74
C THR A 89 12.05 10.80 -8.47
N VAL A 90 11.13 11.07 -9.40
CA VAL A 90 10.57 10.02 -10.26
C VAL A 90 11.68 9.44 -11.13
N GLY A 91 12.00 8.17 -10.91
CA GLY A 91 13.06 7.44 -11.59
C GLY A 91 13.42 6.14 -10.87
N LEU A 92 14.36 5.39 -11.45
CA LEU A 92 14.87 4.14 -10.87
C LEU A 92 16.33 4.28 -10.42
N THR A 93 16.58 4.01 -9.15
CA THR A 93 17.92 3.86 -8.55
C THR A 93 17.93 2.60 -7.71
N GLU A 94 19.02 1.84 -7.80
CA GLU A 94 19.23 0.60 -7.08
C GLU A 94 19.01 0.78 -5.57
N THR A 95 18.19 -0.09 -4.98
CA THR A 95 17.99 -0.15 -3.53
C THR A 95 19.18 -0.80 -2.83
N ILE A 96 19.44 -0.37 -1.61
CA ILE A 96 20.62 -0.80 -0.85
C ILE A 96 20.24 -1.73 0.30
N ASP A 97 21.26 -2.37 0.88
CA ASP A 97 21.09 -3.26 2.03
C ASP A 97 20.37 -2.55 3.18
N ASP A 98 19.55 -3.30 3.93
CA ASP A 98 18.70 -2.85 5.03
C ASP A 98 17.63 -1.79 4.67
N GLU A 99 17.29 -1.59 3.40
CA GLU A 99 16.15 -0.73 3.04
C GLU A 99 14.79 -1.42 3.23
N ASP A 100 13.84 -0.68 3.82
CA ASP A 100 12.43 -1.04 3.82
C ASP A 100 11.85 -1.00 2.39
N LEU A 101 11.38 -2.15 1.90
CA LEU A 101 10.76 -2.27 0.57
C LEU A 101 9.23 -2.09 0.62
N GLY A 102 8.62 -2.39 1.76
CA GLY A 102 7.18 -2.24 1.99
C GLY A 102 6.69 -2.94 3.24
N GLY A 103 5.45 -2.64 3.65
CA GLY A 103 4.88 -3.29 4.82
C GLY A 103 3.38 -3.09 5.01
N ILE A 104 2.79 -4.00 5.79
CA ILE A 104 1.39 -3.98 6.21
C ILE A 104 1.36 -3.72 7.71
N ARG A 105 0.71 -2.63 8.11
CA ARG A 105 0.75 -2.11 9.48
C ARG A 105 -0.62 -2.20 10.16
N PHE A 106 -0.64 -2.70 11.39
CA PHE A 106 -1.83 -2.78 12.23
C PHE A 106 -1.64 -1.87 13.44
N THR A 107 -2.52 -0.87 13.59
CA THR A 107 -2.35 0.23 14.53
C THR A 107 -3.58 0.36 15.41
N GLY A 108 -3.38 0.61 16.71
CA GLY A 108 -4.43 0.95 17.67
C GLY A 108 -4.18 2.30 18.32
N VAL A 109 -5.07 2.75 19.20
CA VAL A 109 -4.87 3.95 20.02
C VAL A 109 -4.41 3.51 21.41
N ASN A 110 -3.29 4.04 21.89
CA ASN A 110 -2.77 3.77 23.23
C ASN A 110 -3.50 4.61 24.30
N SER A 111 -3.09 4.47 25.57
CA SER A 111 -3.65 5.25 26.69
C SER A 111 -3.16 6.71 26.76
N THR A 112 -2.16 7.08 25.94
CA THR A 112 -1.65 8.46 25.76
C THR A 112 -2.16 9.01 24.42
N PRO A 113 -3.49 9.03 24.26
CA PRO A 113 -4.27 8.91 23.01
C PRO A 113 -3.51 9.18 21.71
N ALA A 114 -2.68 8.21 21.31
CA ALA A 114 -1.87 8.25 20.10
C ALA A 114 -2.04 6.95 19.33
N PHE A 115 -2.04 7.05 18.00
CA PHE A 115 -1.93 5.87 17.14
C PHE A 115 -0.56 5.21 17.34
N VAL A 116 -0.56 3.93 17.71
CA VAL A 116 0.64 3.13 17.96
C VAL A 116 0.51 1.78 17.28
N LEU A 117 1.60 1.31 16.68
CA LEU A 117 1.66 0.00 16.03
C LEU A 117 1.46 -1.12 17.06
N ALA A 118 0.49 -1.99 16.82
CA ALA A 118 0.26 -3.21 17.58
C ALA A 118 1.03 -4.39 16.98
N SER A 119 1.05 -4.46 15.65
CA SER A 119 1.83 -5.42 14.87
C SER A 119 2.07 -4.91 13.45
N PHE A 120 3.04 -5.49 12.76
CA PHE A 120 3.20 -5.30 11.33
C PHE A 120 3.96 -6.46 10.67
N ILE A 121 3.83 -6.50 9.35
CA ILE A 121 4.60 -7.35 8.45
C ILE A 121 5.43 -6.40 7.59
N VAL A 122 6.72 -6.64 7.47
CA VAL A 122 7.63 -5.80 6.66
C VAL A 122 8.51 -6.67 5.78
N SER A 123 8.78 -6.19 4.57
CA SER A 123 9.82 -6.70 3.69
C SER A 123 10.96 -5.69 3.64
N GLU A 124 12.17 -6.17 3.88
CA GLU A 124 13.40 -5.38 3.81
C GLU A 124 14.36 -6.04 2.82
N GLN A 125 15.22 -5.24 2.22
CA GLN A 125 16.35 -5.77 1.48
C GLN A 125 17.39 -6.34 2.47
N ASP A 126 17.89 -7.54 2.17
CA ASP A 126 18.77 -8.33 3.04
C ASP A 126 20.01 -8.77 2.24
N GLY A 127 20.89 -7.82 1.96
CA GLY A 127 22.05 -7.94 1.09
C GLY A 127 22.08 -6.95 -0.07
N ALA A 128 23.18 -6.93 -0.81
CA ALA A 128 23.33 -6.08 -1.99
C ALA A 128 22.39 -6.51 -3.12
N ALA A 129 21.76 -5.54 -3.79
CA ALA A 129 21.01 -5.76 -5.00
C ALA A 129 21.93 -6.24 -6.14
N GLY A 130 21.34 -6.98 -7.09
CA GLY A 130 21.99 -7.40 -8.32
C GLY A 130 21.12 -7.09 -9.53
N ALA A 131 21.68 -7.25 -10.73
CA ALA A 131 21.00 -6.92 -11.99
C ALA A 131 19.63 -7.62 -12.16
N ASP A 132 19.50 -8.83 -11.63
CA ASP A 132 18.33 -9.69 -11.81
C ASP A 132 17.63 -10.06 -10.48
N TYR A 133 18.09 -9.52 -9.34
CA TYR A 133 17.58 -9.92 -8.04
C TYR A 133 17.71 -8.82 -6.98
N ILE A 134 16.78 -8.84 -6.02
CA ILE A 134 16.85 -8.09 -4.78
C ILE A 134 16.76 -9.11 -3.65
N PRO A 135 17.84 -9.37 -2.88
CA PRO A 135 17.77 -10.25 -1.72
C PRO A 135 16.78 -9.67 -0.72
N GLY A 136 15.78 -10.44 -0.30
CA GLY A 136 14.72 -9.95 0.58
C GLY A 136 14.60 -10.77 1.85
N ARG A 137 14.29 -10.10 2.95
CA ARG A 137 13.76 -10.72 4.18
C ARG A 137 12.35 -10.26 4.45
N ILE A 138 11.51 -11.15 4.96
CA ILE A 138 10.17 -10.81 5.46
C ILE A 138 10.07 -11.10 6.94
N SER A 139 9.62 -10.11 7.71
CA SER A 139 9.58 -10.17 9.17
C SER A 139 8.20 -9.87 9.75
N PHE A 140 7.89 -10.56 10.84
CA PHE A 140 6.65 -10.43 11.60
C PHE A 140 6.94 -9.87 12.99
N TRP A 141 6.26 -8.78 13.33
CA TRP A 141 6.53 -7.96 14.49
C TRP A 141 5.26 -7.80 15.34
N THR A 142 5.37 -8.02 16.66
CA THR A 142 4.23 -7.89 17.58
C THR A 142 4.63 -7.23 18.90
N ALA A 143 3.75 -6.37 19.41
CA ALA A 143 3.81 -5.85 20.77
C ALA A 143 3.25 -6.89 21.76
N THR A 144 3.63 -6.76 23.03
CA THR A 144 2.96 -7.48 24.12
C THR A 144 2.01 -6.54 24.87
N ASP A 145 1.33 -7.05 25.88
CA ASP A 145 0.52 -6.26 26.81
C ASP A 145 1.35 -5.32 27.71
N SER A 146 2.67 -5.43 27.66
CA SER A 146 3.60 -4.84 28.62
C SER A 146 4.88 -4.28 27.97
N ALA A 147 5.06 -4.45 26.66
CA ALA A 147 6.25 -4.01 25.93
C ALA A 147 5.91 -3.59 24.50
N ALA A 148 6.76 -2.72 23.95
CA ALA A 148 6.70 -2.31 22.54
C ALA A 148 6.93 -3.48 21.59
N ILE A 149 6.74 -3.23 20.30
CA ILE A 149 6.94 -4.22 19.25
C ILE A 149 8.35 -4.84 19.30
N ALA A 150 8.42 -6.17 19.14
CA ALA A 150 9.64 -6.90 18.85
C ALA A 150 9.41 -7.91 17.70
N LYS A 151 10.48 -8.28 17.00
CA LYS A 151 10.46 -9.27 15.92
C LYS A 151 10.23 -10.65 16.52
N ARG A 152 9.27 -11.41 15.96
CA ARG A 152 8.90 -12.74 16.44
C ARG A 152 9.20 -13.85 15.45
N MET A 153 9.15 -13.53 14.16
CA MET A 153 9.46 -14.46 13.08
C MET A 153 10.09 -13.72 11.90
N GLU A 154 11.00 -14.38 11.20
CA GLU A 154 11.63 -13.89 9.97
C GLU A 154 11.88 -15.05 8.98
N ILE A 155 11.82 -14.74 7.69
CA ILE A 155 12.44 -15.55 6.63
C ILE A 155 13.51 -14.66 5.99
N ASP A 156 14.76 -15.11 6.00
CA ASP A 156 15.90 -14.35 5.45
C ASP A 156 16.16 -14.64 3.96
N ASN A 157 17.13 -13.94 3.37
CA ASN A 157 17.49 -14.09 1.96
C ASN A 157 17.99 -15.50 1.57
N ALA A 158 18.41 -16.30 2.54
CA ALA A 158 18.84 -17.69 2.35
C ALA A 158 17.67 -18.68 2.51
N GLY A 159 16.48 -18.19 2.85
CA GLY A 159 15.28 -18.99 3.06
C GLY A 159 15.17 -19.61 4.45
N ASN A 160 16.02 -19.22 5.41
CA ASN A 160 15.95 -19.74 6.77
C ASN A 160 14.78 -19.11 7.52
N ILE A 161 14.00 -19.94 8.21
CA ILE A 161 12.93 -19.48 9.10
C ILE A 161 13.49 -19.32 10.51
N LYS A 162 13.38 -18.12 11.06
CA LYS A 162 13.84 -17.79 12.41
C LYS A 162 12.64 -17.42 13.27
N MET A 163 12.56 -17.94 14.51
CA MET A 163 11.46 -17.65 15.45
C MET A 163 12.00 -17.46 16.88
N GLY A 164 11.43 -16.51 17.64
CA GLY A 164 11.81 -16.32 19.06
C GLY A 164 11.53 -14.93 19.63
N ASP A 165 11.97 -14.73 20.87
CA ASP A 165 11.75 -13.51 21.67
C ASP A 165 12.97 -12.57 21.74
N GLY A 166 13.90 -12.71 20.79
CA GLY A 166 15.06 -11.82 20.64
C GLY A 166 16.41 -12.50 20.82
N ALA A 167 16.43 -13.76 21.28
CA ALA A 167 17.56 -14.65 21.10
C ALA A 167 17.17 -15.67 20.03
N TRP A 168 17.81 -15.63 18.86
CA TRP A 168 17.59 -16.59 17.77
C TRP A 168 18.16 -17.97 18.13
N THR A 169 17.68 -18.58 19.21
CA THR A 169 18.17 -19.88 19.67
C THR A 169 17.40 -21.03 19.06
N ASN A 170 16.26 -20.77 18.43
CA ASN A 170 15.38 -21.79 17.85
C ASN A 170 15.39 -21.64 16.33
N TYR A 171 16.44 -22.12 15.68
CA TYR A 171 16.47 -22.26 14.23
C TYR A 171 15.68 -23.51 13.85
N ILE A 172 14.51 -23.34 13.22
CA ILE A 172 13.94 -24.43 12.43
C ILE A 172 14.65 -24.39 11.08
N ASN A 173 15.77 -25.11 10.97
CA ASN A 173 16.42 -25.34 9.69
C ASN A 173 15.71 -26.51 9.00
N ILE A 174 15.05 -26.23 7.88
CA ILE A 174 14.53 -27.25 6.97
C ILE A 174 15.48 -27.27 5.77
N THR A 175 16.30 -28.31 5.67
CA THR A 175 17.18 -28.48 4.51
C THR A 175 16.37 -28.71 3.23
N ALA A 176 16.98 -28.55 2.05
CA ALA A 176 16.35 -28.89 0.77
C ALA A 176 15.81 -30.34 0.68
N ALA A 177 16.23 -31.22 1.61
CA ALA A 177 15.75 -32.59 1.75
C ALA A 177 14.54 -32.75 2.70
N GLY A 178 13.99 -31.66 3.27
CA GLY A 178 12.81 -31.68 4.13
C GLY A 178 13.06 -32.17 5.56
N VAL A 179 14.32 -32.28 6.00
CA VAL A 179 14.65 -32.70 7.37
C VAL A 179 14.53 -31.49 8.31
N LEU A 180 13.65 -31.61 9.30
CA LEU A 180 13.53 -30.68 10.42
C LEU A 180 14.57 -31.03 11.49
N THR A 181 15.57 -30.17 11.68
CA THR A 181 16.47 -30.25 12.84
C THR A 181 16.04 -29.25 13.90
N LEU A 182 15.86 -29.72 15.13
CA LEU A 182 15.70 -28.88 16.30
C LEU A 182 17.08 -28.82 16.97
N GLU A 183 17.69 -27.64 17.00
CA GLU A 183 18.89 -27.37 17.82
C GLU A 183 18.48 -26.87 19.21
#